data_AF-A0A6V8PLL1-F1
#
_entry.id   AF-A0A6V8PLL1-F1
#
_cell.length_a   1.000
_cell.length_b   1.000
_cell.length_c   1.000
_cell.angle_alpha   90.00
_cell.angle_beta   90.00
_cell.angle_gamma   90.00
#
_symmetry.space_group_name_H-M   'P 1'
#
loop_
_entity.id
_entity.type
_entity.pdbx_description
1 polymer ?
#
loop_
_entity_poly.entity_id
_entity_poly.type
_entity_poly.pdbx_seq_one_letter_code
_entity_poly.pdbx_strand_id
1 'polypeptide(L)'
;RVGGDKAVTRVLSSMGAEDVIDTIKKSQFRGRGGAGFSTGVKWELCRAQKGKVKYLICNGDEGDPGAFMDRSVLEGDPHSVLEGMNIAAYAIGQVSEGFIYVRAEYPLAVTNLGLALYQAEQLGLLGKDILGSGFDFSIEIKRGAGAFVCGESTAMMYSIEGRMKQPHKLGLSLAQVYGVASFYSQFYFTPRGENVVRVCVGTACHIRGALAVLERFEKELGLKDGESTPDLKFTLKTSSCVGCCS
;
A
#
# COMPACT_ATOMS: atom_id res chain seq x y z
N ARG A 1 17.30 7.63 -19.51
CA ARG A 1 17.50 6.58 -18.47
C ARG A 1 17.47 7.28 -17.11
N VAL A 2 16.36 7.16 -16.39
CA VAL A 2 16.23 7.67 -15.01
C VAL A 2 17.06 6.71 -14.12
N GLY A 3 17.84 7.23 -13.18
CA GLY A 3 18.86 6.46 -12.46
C GLY A 3 18.34 5.50 -11.39
N GLY A 4 17.51 4.53 -11.79
CA GLY A 4 17.08 3.41 -10.94
C GLY A 4 18.26 2.63 -10.36
N ASP A 5 18.03 1.94 -9.24
CA ASP A 5 18.97 1.07 -8.52
C ASP A 5 20.11 1.78 -7.79
N LYS A 6 20.24 3.11 -7.95
CA LYS A 6 21.25 3.89 -7.24
C LYS A 6 21.02 3.92 -5.73
N ALA A 7 19.76 3.84 -5.28
CA ALA A 7 19.47 3.93 -3.86
C ALA A 7 19.83 2.61 -3.17
N VAL A 8 19.46 1.47 -3.75
CA VAL A 8 19.83 0.15 -3.18
C VAL A 8 21.34 -0.05 -3.17
N THR A 9 22.05 0.30 -4.25
CA THR A 9 23.53 0.21 -4.26
C THR A 9 24.14 1.07 -3.16
N ARG A 10 23.67 2.32 -2.99
CA ARG A 10 24.17 3.20 -1.93
C ARG A 10 23.88 2.64 -0.54
N VAL A 11 22.66 2.18 -0.30
CA VAL A 11 22.25 1.63 1.01
C VAL A 11 23.13 0.44 1.37
N LEU A 12 23.27 -0.55 0.49
CA LEU A 12 24.01 -1.77 0.77
C LEU A 12 25.52 -1.56 0.89
N SER A 13 26.08 -0.54 0.22
CA SER A 13 27.52 -0.28 0.23
C SER A 13 27.99 0.66 1.34
N SER A 14 27.11 1.53 1.86
CA SER A 14 27.56 2.69 2.65
C SER A 14 26.68 3.07 3.84
N MET A 15 25.58 2.35 4.11
CA MET A 15 24.68 2.68 5.22
C MET A 15 24.45 1.48 6.13
N GLY A 16 24.48 1.70 7.44
CA GLY A 16 23.97 0.72 8.40
C GLY A 16 22.45 0.65 8.35
N ALA A 17 21.87 -0.49 8.73
CA ALA A 17 20.42 -0.66 8.74
C ALA A 17 19.70 0.35 9.65
N GLU A 18 20.28 0.70 10.81
CA GLU A 18 19.78 1.77 11.67
C GLU A 18 19.80 3.14 10.98
N ASP A 19 20.85 3.46 10.21
CA ASP A 19 20.94 4.73 9.46
C ASP A 19 19.85 4.85 8.40
N VAL A 20 19.50 3.73 7.76
CA VAL A 20 18.39 3.67 6.80
C VAL A 20 17.08 3.99 7.52
N ILE A 21 16.80 3.34 8.65
CA ILE A 21 15.58 3.58 9.44
C ILE A 21 15.51 5.05 9.89
N ASP A 22 16.61 5.60 10.40
CA ASP A 22 16.66 6.99 10.84
C ASP A 22 16.46 7.97 9.69
N THR A 23 16.97 7.66 8.49
CA THR A 23 16.74 8.46 7.28
C THR A 23 15.25 8.48 6.93
N ILE A 24 14.56 7.33 6.99
CA ILE A 24 13.11 7.24 6.74
C ILE A 24 12.28 7.92 7.84
N LYS A 25 12.72 7.84 9.11
CA LYS A 25 12.05 8.57 10.20
C LYS A 25 12.17 10.08 10.01
N LYS A 26 13.36 10.57 9.66
CA LYS A 26 13.62 12.00 9.41
C LYS A 26 12.85 12.54 8.21
N SER A 27 12.60 11.71 7.19
CA SER A 27 11.80 12.11 6.01
C SER A 27 10.30 12.21 6.28
N GLN A 28 9.83 11.79 7.47
CA GLN A 28 8.41 11.77 7.85
C GLN A 28 7.56 10.93 6.88
N PHE A 29 8.17 9.93 6.22
CA PHE A 29 7.44 9.08 5.28
C PHE A 29 6.37 8.26 6.01
N ARG A 30 5.16 8.26 5.45
CA ARG A 30 3.96 7.65 6.01
C ARG A 30 3.37 6.64 5.05
N GLY A 31 2.77 5.58 5.60
CA GLY A 31 2.07 4.56 4.83
C GLY A 31 0.96 5.16 3.96
N ARG A 32 0.95 4.78 2.68
CA ARG A 32 0.02 5.32 1.67
C ARG A 32 -1.29 4.53 1.53
N GLY A 33 -1.39 3.35 2.15
CA GLY A 33 -2.60 2.52 2.17
C GLY A 33 -3.70 3.00 3.13
N GLY A 34 -3.86 4.30 3.36
CA GLY A 34 -4.96 4.87 4.15
C GLY A 34 -4.60 5.31 5.58
N ALA A 35 -4.11 4.41 6.44
CA ALA A 35 -3.92 4.69 7.88
C ALA A 35 -2.80 5.71 8.22
N GLY A 36 -1.90 6.02 7.27
CA GLY A 36 -0.91 7.09 7.43
C GLY A 36 0.12 6.89 8.56
N PHE A 37 0.35 5.66 9.01
CA PHE A 37 1.34 5.34 10.07
C PHE A 37 2.77 5.64 9.61
N SER A 38 3.65 6.08 10.53
CA SER A 38 5.05 6.38 10.19
C SER A 38 5.81 5.12 9.77
N THR A 39 6.34 5.13 8.55
CA THR A 39 7.04 3.97 7.98
C THR A 39 8.32 3.66 8.74
N GLY A 40 9.10 4.69 9.09
CA GLY A 40 10.35 4.52 9.83
C GLY A 40 10.13 3.93 11.23
N VAL A 41 9.10 4.41 11.95
CA VAL A 41 8.72 3.84 13.25
C VAL A 41 8.27 2.38 13.10
N LYS A 42 7.52 2.06 12.04
CA LYS A 42 7.11 0.67 11.77
C LYS A 42 8.31 -0.25 11.57
N TRP A 43 9.30 0.19 10.79
CA TRP A 43 10.51 -0.60 10.54
C TRP A 43 11.36 -0.78 11.79
N GLU A 44 11.51 0.28 12.60
CA GLU A 44 12.19 0.22 13.90
C GLU A 44 11.54 -0.81 14.84
N LEU A 45 10.21 -0.75 14.98
CA LEU A 45 9.45 -1.70 15.79
C LEU A 45 9.63 -3.14 15.28
N CYS A 46 9.57 -3.36 13.96
CA CYS A 46 9.79 -4.67 13.35
C CYS A 46 11.24 -5.17 13.57
N ARG A 47 12.25 -4.30 13.43
CA ARG A 47 13.65 -4.63 13.69
C ARG A 47 13.86 -5.07 15.13
N ALA A 48 13.27 -4.35 16.08
CA ALA A 48 13.36 -4.64 17.52
C ALA A 48 12.67 -5.94 17.96
N GLN A 49 11.74 -6.48 17.16
CA GLN A 49 11.07 -7.74 17.51
C GLN A 49 12.05 -8.92 17.52
N LYS A 50 11.93 -9.74 18.57
CA LYS A 50 12.67 -10.99 18.71
C LYS A 50 12.00 -12.06 17.85
N GLY A 51 12.71 -12.53 16.83
CA GLY A 51 12.27 -13.61 15.95
C GLY A 51 13.45 -14.09 15.12
N LYS A 52 13.45 -15.36 14.69
CA LYS A 52 14.52 -15.90 13.85
C LYS A 52 14.31 -15.58 12.37
N VAL A 53 13.06 -15.38 11.96
CA VAL A 53 12.65 -15.14 10.57
C VAL A 53 11.59 -14.05 10.58
N LYS A 54 11.73 -13.10 9.66
CA LYS A 54 10.75 -12.04 9.40
C LYS A 54 10.41 -12.06 7.92
N TYR A 55 9.21 -11.62 7.60
CA TYR A 55 8.72 -11.54 6.21
C TYR A 55 8.34 -10.10 5.88
N LEU A 56 8.54 -9.72 4.63
CA LEU A 56 8.09 -8.44 4.11
C LEU A 56 6.95 -8.64 3.13
N ILE A 57 5.83 -7.95 3.32
CA ILE A 57 4.68 -8.06 2.42
C ILE A 57 4.39 -6.70 1.82
N CYS A 58 4.38 -6.63 0.48
CA CYS A 58 3.83 -5.52 -0.29
C CYS A 58 2.36 -5.82 -0.61
N ASN A 59 1.48 -4.95 -0.13
CA ASN A 59 0.05 -5.05 -0.37
C ASN A 59 -0.29 -4.28 -1.66
N GLY A 60 -0.62 -5.00 -2.73
CA GLY A 60 -1.11 -4.49 -4.00
C GLY A 60 -2.53 -4.97 -4.33
N ASP A 61 -3.37 -5.18 -3.30
CA ASP A 61 -4.77 -5.59 -3.48
C ASP A 61 -5.66 -4.45 -3.98
N GLU A 62 -5.33 -3.19 -3.64
CA GLU A 62 -6.02 -1.94 -4.05
C GLU A 62 -7.54 -2.12 -4.23
N GLY A 63 -8.21 -2.67 -3.21
CA GLY A 63 -9.62 -3.08 -3.28
C GLY A 63 -10.59 -1.92 -3.41
N ASP A 64 -10.23 -0.74 -2.92
CA ASP A 64 -11.06 0.46 -2.85
C ASP A 64 -11.56 0.91 -4.25
N PRO A 65 -12.88 0.98 -4.54
CA PRO A 65 -13.37 1.54 -5.79
C PRO A 65 -12.87 2.96 -6.06
N GLY A 66 -12.33 3.15 -7.28
CA GLY A 66 -11.73 4.39 -7.72
C GLY A 66 -10.25 4.57 -7.34
N ALA A 67 -9.64 3.65 -6.59
CA ALA A 67 -8.19 3.60 -6.40
C ALA A 67 -7.53 2.79 -7.54
N PHE A 68 -6.49 3.35 -8.14
CA PHE A 68 -5.66 2.73 -9.18
C PHE A 68 -4.22 3.26 -9.18
N MET A 69 -3.83 3.92 -8.07
CA MET A 69 -2.49 4.47 -7.88
C MET A 69 -1.47 3.34 -7.75
N ASP A 70 -1.78 2.31 -6.96
CA ASP A 70 -0.90 1.17 -6.76
C ASP A 70 -0.79 0.38 -8.07
N ARG A 71 -1.93 0.14 -8.75
CA ARG A 71 -1.96 -0.46 -10.09
C ARG A 71 -1.03 0.26 -11.06
N SER A 72 -1.08 1.58 -11.11
CA SER A 72 -0.28 2.39 -12.03
C SER A 72 1.23 2.20 -11.79
N VAL A 73 1.64 2.07 -10.53
CA VAL A 73 3.05 1.80 -10.17
C VAL A 73 3.43 0.35 -10.49
N LEU A 74 2.60 -0.62 -10.13
CA LEU A 74 2.89 -2.05 -10.37
C LEU A 74 2.92 -2.39 -11.88
N GLU A 75 2.12 -1.70 -12.70
CA GLU A 75 2.12 -1.86 -14.15
C GLU A 75 3.21 -1.01 -14.84
N GLY A 76 3.43 0.24 -14.39
CA GLY A 76 4.28 1.21 -15.09
C GLY A 76 5.74 1.24 -14.64
N ASP A 77 6.01 1.04 -13.35
CA ASP A 77 7.36 1.10 -12.76
C ASP A 77 7.54 0.07 -11.63
N PRO A 78 7.46 -1.24 -11.95
CA PRO A 78 7.59 -2.31 -10.95
C PRO A 78 8.95 -2.32 -10.26
N HIS A 79 10.02 -1.88 -10.93
CA HIS A 79 11.38 -1.84 -10.35
C HIS A 79 11.47 -0.92 -9.13
N SER A 80 10.74 0.19 -9.12
CA SER A 80 10.67 1.07 -7.94
C SER A 80 10.12 0.36 -6.70
N VAL A 81 9.17 -0.56 -6.89
CA VAL A 81 8.58 -1.37 -5.80
C VAL A 81 9.61 -2.39 -5.30
N LEU A 82 10.32 -3.06 -6.22
CA LEU A 82 11.36 -4.02 -5.87
C LEU A 82 12.52 -3.36 -5.10
N GLU A 83 12.97 -2.19 -5.58
CA GLU A 83 14.02 -1.41 -4.92
C GLU A 83 13.61 -1.02 -3.48
N GLY A 84 12.37 -0.52 -3.33
CA GLY A 84 11.83 -0.17 -2.02
C GLY A 84 11.71 -1.37 -1.07
N MET A 85 11.26 -2.53 -1.58
CA MET A 85 11.18 -3.76 -0.78
C MET A 85 12.56 -4.25 -0.34
N ASN A 86 13.56 -4.19 -1.23
CA ASN A 86 14.93 -4.58 -0.90
C ASN A 86 15.51 -3.72 0.23
N ILE A 87 15.42 -2.38 0.10
CA ILE A 87 15.88 -1.44 1.13
C ILE A 87 15.17 -1.69 2.47
N ALA A 88 13.85 -1.94 2.43
CA ALA A 88 13.07 -2.23 3.64
C ALA A 88 13.51 -3.54 4.31
N ALA A 89 13.72 -4.60 3.53
CA ALA A 89 14.16 -5.90 4.03
C ALA A 89 15.55 -5.80 4.68
N TYR A 90 16.48 -5.09 4.04
CA TYR A 90 17.80 -4.80 4.60
C TYR A 90 17.71 -4.04 5.93
N ALA A 91 16.91 -2.97 5.98
CA ALA A 91 16.74 -2.13 7.17
C ALA A 91 16.13 -2.89 8.35
N ILE A 92 15.07 -3.68 8.10
CA ILE A 92 14.39 -4.48 9.14
C ILE A 92 15.29 -5.60 9.65
N GLY A 93 16.10 -6.19 8.77
CA GLY A 93 17.00 -7.31 9.08
C GLY A 93 16.25 -8.63 9.35
N GLN A 94 16.95 -9.76 9.19
CA GLN A 94 16.36 -11.11 9.33
C GLN A 94 15.16 -11.37 8.40
N VAL A 95 15.09 -10.64 7.29
CA VAL A 95 14.11 -10.82 6.22
C VAL A 95 14.86 -11.35 5.00
N SER A 96 14.65 -12.62 4.66
CA SER A 96 15.19 -13.24 3.44
C SER A 96 14.12 -13.45 2.36
N GLU A 97 12.84 -13.32 2.73
CA GLU A 97 11.70 -13.61 1.86
C GLU A 97 10.66 -12.47 1.93
N GLY A 98 10.25 -12.03 0.75
CA GLY A 98 9.22 -11.02 0.54
C GLY A 98 8.08 -11.54 -0.33
N PHE A 99 6.90 -10.96 -0.14
CA PHE A 99 5.72 -11.28 -0.94
C PHE A 99 5.11 -10.02 -1.51
N ILE A 100 4.73 -10.05 -2.79
CA ILE A 100 3.86 -9.04 -3.39
C ILE A 100 2.49 -9.68 -3.56
N TYR A 101 1.52 -9.23 -2.78
CA TYR A 101 0.13 -9.68 -2.91
C TYR A 101 -0.59 -8.81 -3.93
N VAL A 102 -0.96 -9.37 -5.07
CA VAL A 102 -1.65 -8.65 -6.15
C VAL A 102 -3.05 -9.23 -6.30
N ARG A 103 -4.06 -8.37 -6.39
CA ARG A 103 -5.44 -8.80 -6.66
C ARG A 103 -5.56 -9.54 -8.00
N ALA A 104 -6.55 -10.43 -8.13
CA ALA A 104 -6.76 -11.23 -9.34
C ALA A 104 -7.05 -10.37 -10.58
N GLU A 105 -7.64 -9.20 -10.38
CA GLU A 105 -8.12 -8.31 -11.43
C GLU A 105 -7.00 -7.49 -12.10
N TYR A 106 -5.75 -7.58 -11.63
CA TYR A 106 -4.58 -6.90 -12.21
C TYR A 106 -3.61 -7.88 -12.90
N PRO A 107 -4.02 -8.57 -13.99
CA PRO A 107 -3.18 -9.55 -14.66
C PRO A 107 -1.92 -8.92 -15.28
N LEU A 108 -2.01 -7.67 -15.76
CA LEU A 108 -0.87 -6.95 -16.35
C LEU A 108 0.18 -6.62 -15.29
N ALA A 109 -0.25 -6.18 -14.10
CA ALA A 109 0.66 -5.94 -12.98
C ALA A 109 1.47 -7.19 -12.64
N VAL A 110 0.82 -8.37 -12.58
CA VAL A 110 1.56 -9.61 -12.29
C VAL A 110 2.56 -9.95 -13.38
N THR A 111 2.20 -9.78 -14.66
CA THR A 111 3.13 -10.02 -15.77
C THR A 111 4.35 -9.09 -15.70
N ASN A 112 4.12 -7.79 -15.50
CA ASN A 112 5.20 -6.79 -15.45
C ASN A 112 6.09 -6.98 -14.22
N LEU A 113 5.50 -7.26 -13.06
CA LEU A 113 6.24 -7.62 -11.84
C LEU A 113 7.08 -8.89 -12.06
N GLY A 114 6.52 -9.92 -12.71
CA GLY A 114 7.25 -11.16 -12.99
C GLY A 114 8.47 -10.91 -13.88
N LEU A 115 8.34 -10.06 -14.89
CA LEU A 115 9.45 -9.65 -15.74
C LEU A 115 10.48 -8.81 -14.96
N ALA A 116 10.03 -7.90 -14.12
CA ALA A 116 10.91 -7.05 -13.31
C ALA A 116 11.69 -7.88 -12.27
N LEU A 117 11.06 -8.86 -11.64
CA LEU A 117 11.71 -9.80 -10.72
C LEU A 117 12.83 -10.57 -11.44
N TYR A 118 12.51 -11.16 -12.60
CA TYR A 118 13.52 -11.85 -13.40
C TYR A 118 14.70 -10.93 -13.75
N GLN A 119 14.42 -9.71 -14.19
CA GLN A 119 15.46 -8.72 -14.51
C GLN A 119 16.31 -8.36 -13.28
N ALA A 120 15.68 -8.10 -12.13
CA ALA A 120 16.37 -7.75 -10.89
C ALA A 120 17.27 -8.89 -10.39
N GLU A 121 16.84 -10.16 -10.53
CA GLU A 121 17.68 -11.33 -10.24
C GLU A 121 18.89 -11.41 -11.18
N GLN A 122 18.69 -11.20 -12.49
CA GLN A 122 19.81 -11.21 -13.45
C GLN A 122 20.82 -10.08 -13.19
N LEU A 123 20.37 -8.95 -12.64
CA LEU A 123 21.22 -7.82 -12.27
C LEU A 123 21.87 -7.99 -10.89
N GLY A 124 21.59 -9.08 -10.16
CA GLY A 124 22.09 -9.31 -8.80
C GLY A 124 21.51 -8.35 -7.76
N LEU A 125 20.32 -7.79 -8.03
CA LEU A 125 19.56 -6.89 -7.15
C LEU A 125 18.55 -7.65 -6.27
N LEU A 126 18.33 -8.93 -6.54
CA LEU A 126 17.55 -9.87 -5.72
C LEU A 126 18.23 -11.25 -5.74
N GLY A 127 17.89 -12.09 -4.78
CA GLY A 127 18.45 -13.42 -4.62
C GLY A 127 19.48 -13.48 -3.51
N LYS A 128 20.58 -14.19 -3.74
CA LYS A 128 21.66 -14.38 -2.75
C LYS A 128 22.77 -13.37 -2.96
N ASP A 129 23.38 -12.97 -1.85
CA ASP A 129 24.56 -12.10 -1.78
C ASP A 129 24.41 -10.87 -2.69
N ILE A 130 23.31 -10.14 -2.50
CA ILE A 130 22.90 -9.02 -3.34
C ILE A 130 24.05 -8.01 -3.39
N LEU A 131 24.56 -7.77 -4.59
CA LEU A 131 25.72 -6.90 -4.86
C LEU A 131 26.98 -7.23 -4.03
N GLY A 132 27.15 -8.49 -3.58
CA GLY A 132 28.29 -8.90 -2.76
C GLY A 132 28.25 -8.39 -1.31
N SER A 133 27.07 -8.02 -0.82
CA SER A 133 26.88 -7.41 0.51
C SER A 133 26.72 -8.41 1.66
N GLY A 134 26.59 -9.71 1.36
CA GLY A 134 26.20 -10.76 2.31
C GLY A 134 24.72 -10.73 2.69
N PHE A 135 23.91 -9.89 2.04
CA PHE A 135 22.46 -9.81 2.24
C PHE A 135 21.71 -10.61 1.18
N ASP A 136 20.83 -11.50 1.64
CA ASP A 136 19.97 -12.33 0.80
C ASP A 136 18.52 -11.83 0.88
N PHE A 137 17.85 -11.68 -0.26
CA PHE A 137 16.42 -11.34 -0.30
C PHE A 137 15.77 -11.78 -1.61
N SER A 138 14.73 -12.63 -1.51
CA SER A 138 13.91 -13.06 -2.64
C SER A 138 12.47 -12.55 -2.49
N ILE A 139 11.77 -12.43 -3.62
CA ILE A 139 10.37 -11.96 -3.65
C ILE A 139 9.52 -12.93 -4.47
N GLU A 140 8.37 -13.31 -3.92
CA GLU A 140 7.36 -14.10 -4.63
C GLU A 140 6.07 -13.27 -4.85
N ILE A 141 5.45 -13.41 -6.02
CA ILE A 141 4.13 -12.82 -6.29
C ILE A 141 3.04 -13.79 -5.86
N LYS A 142 2.17 -13.35 -4.94
CA LYS A 142 0.95 -14.07 -4.56
C LYS A 142 -0.26 -13.40 -5.19
N ARG A 143 -1.07 -14.17 -5.91
CA ARG A 143 -2.33 -13.66 -6.48
C ARG A 143 -3.47 -13.87 -5.49
N GLY A 144 -4.29 -12.84 -5.29
CA GLY A 144 -5.53 -12.96 -4.54
C GLY A 144 -6.57 -13.81 -5.27
N ALA A 145 -7.55 -14.34 -4.53
CA ALA A 145 -8.64 -15.15 -5.07
C ALA A 145 -9.92 -14.35 -5.38
N GLY A 146 -9.81 -13.02 -5.55
CA GLY A 146 -10.95 -12.13 -5.82
C GLY A 146 -11.81 -11.78 -4.60
N ALA A 147 -11.32 -12.02 -3.38
CA ALA A 147 -12.01 -11.65 -2.15
C ALA A 147 -11.59 -10.24 -1.68
N PHE A 148 -12.55 -9.30 -1.69
CA PHE A 148 -12.36 -7.88 -1.30
C PHE A 148 -11.76 -7.68 0.11
N VAL A 149 -11.93 -8.66 1.01
CA VAL A 149 -11.46 -8.59 2.41
C VAL A 149 -9.95 -8.82 2.54
N CYS A 150 -9.27 -9.28 1.49
CA CYS A 150 -7.84 -9.63 1.55
C CYS A 150 -6.87 -8.45 1.59
N GLY A 151 -7.33 -7.22 1.37
CA GLY A 151 -6.50 -6.01 1.53
C GLY A 151 -6.23 -5.60 2.98
N GLU A 152 -6.93 -6.15 3.97
CA GLU A 152 -6.56 -5.97 5.39
C GLU A 152 -5.36 -6.88 5.73
N SER A 153 -4.40 -6.33 6.48
CA SER A 153 -3.10 -6.97 6.73
C SER A 153 -3.17 -8.40 7.29
N THR A 154 -4.10 -8.67 8.20
CA THR A 154 -4.28 -9.98 8.83
C THR A 154 -4.95 -10.96 7.87
N ALA A 155 -6.00 -10.52 7.16
CA ALA A 155 -6.67 -11.30 6.12
C ALA A 155 -5.71 -11.66 4.97
N MET A 156 -4.81 -10.76 4.58
CA MET A 156 -3.75 -10.99 3.61
C MET A 156 -2.80 -12.10 4.07
N MET A 157 -2.32 -12.04 5.31
CA MET A 157 -1.43 -13.08 5.86
C MET A 157 -2.09 -14.45 5.82
N TYR A 158 -3.37 -14.57 6.21
CA TYR A 158 -4.10 -15.84 6.10
C TYR A 158 -4.27 -16.32 4.66
N SER A 159 -4.46 -15.40 3.70
CA SER A 159 -4.52 -15.75 2.28
C SER A 159 -3.17 -16.27 1.77
N ILE A 160 -2.06 -15.66 2.18
CA ILE A 160 -0.70 -16.09 1.82
C ILE A 160 -0.39 -17.47 2.42
N GLU A 161 -0.84 -17.73 3.65
CA GLU A 161 -0.73 -19.05 4.30
C GLU A 161 -1.65 -20.13 3.69
N GLY A 162 -2.49 -19.79 2.70
CA GLY A 162 -3.45 -20.73 2.10
C GLY A 162 -4.61 -21.13 3.02
N ARG A 163 -4.84 -20.40 4.11
CA ARG A 163 -5.83 -20.73 5.16
C ARG A 163 -7.18 -20.02 4.99
N MET A 164 -7.57 -19.69 3.76
CA MET A 164 -8.79 -18.93 3.50
C MET A 164 -10.04 -19.69 4.02
N LYS A 165 -10.62 -19.21 5.13
CA LYS A 165 -11.85 -19.78 5.70
C LYS A 165 -13.07 -19.17 5.01
N GLN A 166 -14.04 -20.00 4.66
CA GLN A 166 -15.33 -19.56 4.11
C GLN A 166 -16.04 -18.56 5.06
N PRO A 167 -16.77 -17.56 4.52
CA PRO A 167 -17.27 -16.40 5.26
C PRO A 167 -18.22 -16.69 6.44
N HIS A 168 -18.81 -17.88 6.54
CA HIS A 168 -19.85 -18.19 7.53
C HIS A 168 -19.35 -18.62 8.93
N LYS A 169 -18.04 -18.75 9.16
CA LYS A 169 -17.47 -19.09 10.48
C LYS A 169 -16.14 -18.39 10.75
N LEU A 170 -16.14 -17.07 10.64
CA LEU A 170 -14.92 -16.29 10.74
C LEU A 170 -14.32 -16.23 12.16
N GLY A 171 -15.08 -16.53 13.22
CA GLY A 171 -14.56 -16.56 14.59
C GLY A 171 -13.84 -15.26 15.00
N LEU A 172 -14.14 -14.17 14.30
CA LEU A 172 -13.46 -12.90 14.43
C LEU A 172 -13.98 -12.20 15.67
N SER A 173 -13.05 -11.72 16.48
CA SER A 173 -13.36 -10.77 17.54
C SER A 173 -13.88 -9.45 16.93
N LEU A 174 -14.72 -8.73 17.66
CA LEU A 174 -15.16 -7.38 17.28
C LEU A 174 -13.97 -6.48 16.95
N ALA A 175 -12.83 -6.61 17.64
CA ALA A 175 -11.62 -5.86 17.36
C ALA A 175 -11.07 -6.10 15.94
N GLN A 176 -11.13 -7.34 15.44
CA GLN A 176 -10.70 -7.65 14.06
C GLN A 176 -11.69 -7.11 13.03
N VAL A 177 -13.00 -7.17 13.31
CA VAL A 177 -14.03 -6.57 12.45
C VAL A 177 -13.87 -5.05 12.39
N TYR A 178 -13.65 -4.40 13.53
CA TYR A 178 -13.36 -2.96 13.57
C TYR A 178 -12.04 -2.62 12.92
N GLY A 179 -11.01 -3.47 13.02
CA GLY A 179 -9.73 -3.29 12.32
C GLY A 179 -9.90 -3.26 10.80
N VAL A 180 -10.61 -4.24 10.23
CA VAL A 180 -10.96 -4.27 8.80
C VAL A 180 -11.82 -3.07 8.43
N ALA A 181 -12.90 -2.80 9.16
CA ALA A 181 -13.84 -1.73 8.85
C ALA A 181 -13.26 -0.31 9.05
N SER A 182 -12.22 -0.14 9.89
CA SER A 182 -11.52 1.13 10.03
C SER A 182 -10.35 1.31 9.07
N PHE A 183 -9.81 0.21 8.51
CA PHE A 183 -8.75 0.26 7.52
C PHE A 183 -9.23 0.82 6.17
N TYR A 184 -10.39 0.37 5.69
CA TYR A 184 -10.93 0.84 4.42
C TYR A 184 -11.72 2.13 4.59
N SER A 185 -11.45 3.10 3.73
CA SER A 185 -12.08 4.43 3.75
C SER A 185 -13.57 4.46 3.36
N GLN A 186 -14.11 3.29 3.03
CA GLN A 186 -15.43 3.04 2.43
C GLN A 186 -16.37 2.27 3.34
N PHE A 187 -15.85 1.62 4.37
CA PHE A 187 -16.68 1.18 5.47
C PHE A 187 -16.97 2.39 6.34
N TYR A 188 -18.24 2.74 6.44
CA TYR A 188 -18.69 3.86 7.24
C TYR A 188 -19.36 3.33 8.50
N PHE A 189 -18.88 3.78 9.66
CA PHE A 189 -19.54 3.55 10.94
C PHE A 189 -20.74 4.49 11.16
N THR A 190 -20.95 5.42 10.23
CA THR A 190 -22.05 6.37 10.18
C THR A 190 -22.82 6.18 8.87
N PRO A 191 -24.17 6.18 8.89
CA PRO A 191 -24.97 6.06 7.67
C PRO A 191 -24.54 7.10 6.62
N ARG A 192 -24.34 6.65 5.38
CA ARG A 192 -24.03 7.52 4.24
C ARG A 192 -25.18 7.55 3.27
N GLY A 193 -25.28 8.67 2.57
CA GLY A 193 -26.21 8.81 1.48
C GLY A 193 -25.94 7.85 0.33
N GLU A 194 -27.00 7.45 -0.37
CA GLU A 194 -26.97 6.51 -1.50
C GLU A 194 -25.94 6.91 -2.58
N ASN A 195 -25.72 8.21 -2.76
CA ASN A 195 -24.76 8.75 -3.70
C ASN A 195 -23.63 9.49 -2.96
N VAL A 196 -22.39 9.03 -3.11
CA VAL A 196 -21.22 9.70 -2.52
C VAL A 196 -20.54 10.58 -3.58
N VAL A 197 -20.72 11.89 -3.46
CA VAL A 197 -20.05 12.90 -4.26
C VAL A 197 -18.66 13.11 -3.69
N ARG A 198 -17.63 12.70 -4.45
CA ARG A 198 -16.24 12.80 -4.01
C ARG A 198 -15.47 13.86 -4.79
N VAL A 199 -14.92 14.85 -4.09
CA VAL A 199 -14.14 15.93 -4.70
C VAL A 199 -12.64 15.72 -4.43
N CYS A 200 -11.87 15.56 -5.50
CA CYS A 200 -10.41 15.46 -5.43
C CYS A 200 -9.80 16.82 -5.06
N VAL A 201 -9.13 16.91 -3.92
CA VAL A 201 -8.44 18.13 -3.45
C VAL A 201 -6.92 17.94 -3.37
N GLY A 202 -6.40 16.90 -4.05
CA GLY A 202 -4.96 16.69 -4.20
C GLY A 202 -4.25 17.86 -4.84
N THR A 203 -2.92 17.94 -4.69
CA THR A 203 -2.11 19.09 -5.11
C THR A 203 -2.40 19.56 -6.54
N ALA A 204 -2.50 18.63 -7.50
CA ALA A 204 -2.81 18.96 -8.89
C ALA A 204 -4.22 19.54 -9.06
N CYS A 205 -5.22 18.96 -8.41
CA CYS A 205 -6.61 19.41 -8.46
C CYS A 205 -6.80 20.73 -7.70
N HIS A 206 -6.10 20.92 -6.59
CA HIS A 206 -6.08 22.17 -5.82
C HIS A 206 -5.59 23.34 -6.68
N ILE A 207 -4.48 23.15 -7.42
CA ILE A 207 -3.96 24.16 -8.36
C ILE A 207 -4.97 24.45 -9.48
N ARG A 208 -5.74 23.44 -9.92
CA ARG A 208 -6.82 23.59 -10.91
C ARG A 208 -8.13 24.15 -10.35
N GLY A 209 -8.16 24.58 -9.09
CA GLY A 209 -9.34 25.22 -8.50
C GLY A 209 -10.37 24.23 -7.93
N ALA A 210 -9.96 23.04 -7.50
CA ALA A 210 -10.86 22.05 -6.90
C ALA A 210 -11.66 22.57 -5.69
N LEU A 211 -11.14 23.57 -4.97
CA LEU A 211 -11.88 24.19 -3.87
C LEU A 211 -13.15 24.91 -4.35
N ALA A 212 -13.14 25.53 -5.53
CA ALA A 212 -14.35 26.15 -6.09
C ALA A 212 -15.41 25.10 -6.45
N VAL A 213 -14.97 23.92 -6.90
CA VAL A 213 -15.86 22.78 -7.16
C VAL A 213 -16.46 22.26 -5.86
N LEU A 214 -15.65 22.11 -4.81
CA LEU A 214 -16.11 21.71 -3.49
C LEU A 214 -17.14 22.71 -2.95
N GLU A 215 -16.82 24.01 -2.94
CA GLU A 215 -17.73 25.07 -2.49
C GLU A 215 -19.07 25.07 -3.25
N ARG A 216 -19.03 24.76 -4.55
CA ARG A 216 -20.25 24.65 -5.34
C ARG A 216 -21.13 23.49 -4.88
N PHE A 217 -20.54 22.32 -4.65
CA PHE A 217 -21.27 21.17 -4.13
C PHE A 217 -21.77 21.40 -2.70
N GLU A 218 -20.97 22.05 -1.85
CA GLU A 218 -21.41 22.41 -0.50
C GLU A 218 -22.65 23.30 -0.53
N LYS A 219 -22.66 24.30 -1.43
CA LYS A 219 -23.78 25.24 -1.57
C LYS A 219 -25.04 24.58 -2.17
N GLU A 220 -24.88 23.73 -3.19
CA GLU A 220 -26.02 23.09 -3.85
C GLU A 220 -26.67 21.99 -2.99
N LEU A 221 -25.85 21.22 -2.28
CA LEU A 221 -26.33 20.12 -1.44
C LEU A 221 -26.67 20.57 -0.01
N GLY A 222 -26.23 21.76 0.39
CA GLY A 222 -26.38 22.24 1.77
C GLY A 222 -25.57 21.41 2.77
N LEU A 223 -24.46 20.84 2.33
CA LEU A 223 -23.60 19.94 3.10
C LEU A 223 -22.20 20.51 3.27
N LYS A 224 -21.52 20.14 4.35
CA LYS A 224 -20.07 20.28 4.49
C LYS A 224 -19.34 18.97 4.20
N ASP A 225 -18.03 19.06 4.05
CA ASP A 225 -17.18 17.89 3.84
C ASP A 225 -17.40 16.84 4.94
N GLY A 226 -17.72 15.62 4.53
CA GLY A 226 -17.99 14.50 5.42
C GLY A 226 -19.43 14.42 5.92
N GLU A 227 -20.34 15.29 5.47
CA GLU A 227 -21.76 15.26 5.82
C GLU A 227 -22.61 14.53 4.77
N SER A 228 -23.80 14.13 5.20
CA SER A 228 -24.82 13.48 4.37
C SER A 228 -26.14 14.22 4.52
N THR A 229 -26.96 14.25 3.47
CA THR A 229 -28.29 14.85 3.55
C THR A 229 -29.17 14.09 4.56
N PRO A 230 -30.14 14.75 5.23
CA PRO A 230 -31.01 14.09 6.20
C PRO A 230 -31.81 12.92 5.63
N ASP A 231 -32.11 12.96 4.33
CA ASP A 231 -32.80 11.89 3.59
C ASP A 231 -31.86 10.78 3.07
N LEU A 232 -30.55 10.88 3.37
CA LEU A 232 -29.51 9.96 2.94
C LEU A 232 -29.50 9.72 1.41
N LYS A 233 -29.79 10.75 0.61
CA LYS A 233 -29.59 10.66 -0.85
C LYS A 233 -28.16 10.96 -1.26
N PHE A 234 -27.52 11.93 -0.60
CA PHE A 234 -26.18 12.39 -0.97
C PHE A 234 -25.24 12.44 0.24
N THR A 235 -23.96 12.17 -0.02
CA THR A 235 -22.84 12.45 0.89
C THR A 235 -21.79 13.25 0.13
N LEU A 236 -21.29 14.33 0.72
CA LEU A 236 -20.17 15.07 0.17
C LEU A 236 -18.88 14.68 0.90
N LYS A 237 -17.83 14.31 0.17
CA LYS A 237 -16.54 13.91 0.76
C LYS A 237 -15.36 14.38 -0.07
N THR A 238 -14.34 14.94 0.57
CA THR A 238 -13.07 15.23 -0.09
C THR A 238 -12.17 14.00 -0.14
N SER A 239 -11.29 13.95 -1.14
CA SER A 239 -10.22 12.96 -1.18
C SER A 239 -8.91 13.55 -1.69
N SER A 240 -7.80 13.03 -1.17
CA SER A 240 -6.46 13.50 -1.53
C SER A 240 -6.09 13.21 -2.97
N CYS A 241 -6.65 12.17 -3.59
CA CYS A 241 -6.49 11.88 -5.00
C CYS A 241 -7.64 10.99 -5.46
N VAL A 242 -8.18 11.23 -6.66
CA VAL A 242 -9.11 10.32 -7.35
C VAL A 242 -8.41 9.68 -8.57
N GLY A 243 -7.19 10.10 -8.88
CA GLY A 243 -6.37 9.53 -9.97
C GLY A 243 -6.81 9.91 -11.39
N CYS A 244 -8.00 10.48 -11.59
CA CYS A 244 -8.55 10.80 -12.92
C CYS A 244 -7.99 12.08 -13.57
N CYS A 245 -6.73 12.42 -13.33
CA CYS A 245 -6.12 13.61 -13.92
C CYS A 245 -5.67 13.30 -15.35
N SER A 246 -6.40 13.82 -16.34
CA SER A 246 -6.02 13.86 -17.75
C SER A 246 -5.56 15.26 -18.19
#